data_AF-A0A2W6DF80-F1
#
_entry.id   AF-A0A2W6DF80-F1
#
_cell.length_a   1.000
_cell.length_b   1.000
_cell.length_c   1.000
_cell.angle_alpha   90.00
_cell.angle_beta   90.00
_cell.angle_gamma   90.00
#
_symmetry.space_group_name_H-M   'P 1'
#
loop_
_entity.id
_entity.type
_entity.pdbx_description
1 polymer ?
#
loop_
_entity_poly.entity_id
_entity_poly.type
_entity_poly.pdbx_seq_one_letter_code
_entity_poly.pdbx_strand_id
1 'polypeptide(L)'
;EVGTQTRRLLRRGIPYGAASPSTLQHPTHDDVDRGLHFLAYQTSIQGQFEFVTRNWVNNPDFSTQQGTGNERDGVLPIGHDPVIGQAAGGGERHFFANFGAADGDRLRRLTTTTNWVIPTGGGYFFAPSIQALDMLGVGH
;
A
#
# COMPACT_ATOMS: atom_id res chain seq x y z
N GLU A 1 -22.90 -12.56 5.18
CA GLU A 1 -22.10 -11.43 5.67
C GLU A 1 -21.27 -10.85 4.54
N VAL A 2 -21.23 -9.53 4.40
CA VAL A 2 -20.43 -8.86 3.37
C VAL A 2 -18.96 -8.87 3.82
N GLY A 3 -18.16 -9.77 3.23
CA GLY A 3 -16.76 -10.02 3.62
C GLY A 3 -15.81 -8.81 3.54
N THR A 4 -16.23 -7.71 2.92
CA THR A 4 -15.45 -6.47 2.73
C THR A 4 -15.17 -5.69 4.04
N GLN A 5 -15.85 -6.01 5.15
CA GLN A 5 -15.57 -5.37 6.45
C GLN A 5 -14.37 -6.00 7.20
N THR A 6 -13.92 -7.20 6.81
CA THR A 6 -12.92 -7.98 7.57
C THR A 6 -11.47 -7.49 7.42
N ARG A 7 -11.17 -6.67 6.40
CA ARG A 7 -9.81 -6.24 6.04
C ARG A 7 -9.54 -4.76 6.30
N ARG A 8 -10.35 -4.11 7.13
CA ARG A 8 -10.26 -2.67 7.41
C ARG A 8 -9.07 -2.34 8.31
N LEU A 9 -8.41 -1.22 8.01
CA LEU A 9 -7.29 -0.66 8.75
C LEU A 9 -7.63 0.79 9.13
N LEU A 10 -7.49 1.17 10.39
CA LEU A 10 -7.55 2.59 10.79
C LEU A 10 -6.15 3.20 10.69
N ARG A 11 -5.93 4.02 9.66
CA ARG A 11 -4.62 4.63 9.40
C ARG A 11 -4.43 5.93 10.17
N ARG A 12 -3.26 6.09 10.78
CA ARG A 12 -2.80 7.29 11.52
C ARG A 12 -1.39 7.70 11.09
N GLY A 13 -1.12 7.63 9.79
CA GLY A 13 0.20 7.97 9.26
C GLY A 13 0.49 9.48 9.29
N ILE A 14 1.75 9.83 9.46
CA ILE A 14 2.24 11.22 9.52
C ILE A 14 3.44 11.37 8.59
N PRO A 15 3.46 12.33 7.65
CA PRO A 15 4.63 12.58 6.81
C PRO A 15 5.84 13.03 7.62
N TYR A 16 7.04 12.73 7.14
CA TYR A 16 8.30 13.26 7.70
C TYR A 16 9.21 13.79 6.59
N GLY A 17 10.18 14.62 6.98
CA GLY A 17 11.12 15.26 6.08
C GLY A 17 10.57 16.55 5.45
N ALA A 18 11.46 17.32 4.82
CA ALA A 18 11.09 18.56 4.14
C ALA A 18 10.31 18.27 2.85
N ALA A 19 9.35 19.14 2.52
CA ALA A 19 8.63 19.06 1.25
C ALA A 19 9.61 19.14 0.07
N SER A 20 9.35 18.34 -0.97
CA SER A 20 10.17 18.38 -2.18
C SER A 20 9.87 19.66 -2.97
N PRO A 21 10.89 20.35 -3.52
CA PRO A 21 10.70 21.47 -4.46
C PRO A 21 10.28 20.98 -5.86
N SER A 22 10.25 19.66 -6.08
CA SER A 22 9.94 19.04 -7.36
C SER A 22 8.54 19.40 -7.85
N THR A 23 8.41 19.70 -9.15
CA THR A 23 7.14 19.99 -9.82
C THR A 23 7.00 19.12 -11.07
N LEU A 24 5.79 19.04 -11.64
CA LEU A 24 5.56 18.28 -12.88
C LEU A 24 6.42 18.78 -14.05
N GLN A 25 6.70 20.08 -14.12
CA GLN A 25 7.52 20.69 -15.18
C GLN A 25 9.02 20.62 -14.89
N HIS A 26 9.40 20.61 -13.61
CA HIS A 26 10.79 20.57 -13.17
C HIS A 26 10.98 19.47 -12.11
N PRO A 27 11.02 18.20 -12.53
CA PRO A 27 11.28 17.10 -11.62
C PRO A 27 12.69 17.25 -11.04
N THR A 28 12.80 17.28 -9.72
CA THR A 28 14.07 17.46 -9.01
C THR A 28 14.28 16.33 -8.01
N HIS A 29 15.51 15.80 -7.97
CA HIS A 29 15.99 14.90 -6.92
C HIS A 29 16.98 15.69 -6.06
N ASP A 30 16.71 15.80 -4.76
CA ASP A 30 17.48 16.63 -3.82
C ASP A 30 18.12 15.81 -2.68
N ASP A 31 18.09 14.47 -2.77
CA ASP A 31 18.69 13.53 -1.82
C ASP A 31 18.24 13.67 -0.35
N VAL A 32 17.20 14.46 -0.07
CA VAL A 32 16.66 14.63 1.29
C VAL A 32 15.76 13.45 1.65
N ASP A 33 16.02 12.84 2.81
CA ASP A 33 15.18 11.78 3.35
C ASP A 33 13.79 12.30 3.75
N ARG A 34 12.76 11.65 3.22
CA ARG A 34 11.36 12.02 3.40
C ARG A 34 10.44 10.83 3.13
N GLY A 35 9.28 10.87 3.74
CA GLY A 35 8.29 9.83 3.49
C GLY A 35 7.14 9.88 4.47
N LEU A 36 6.69 8.70 4.88
CA LEU A 36 5.54 8.51 5.74
C LEU A 36 5.90 7.60 6.90
N HIS A 37 5.72 8.07 8.13
CA HIS A 37 5.55 7.15 9.26
C HIS A 37 4.17 6.53 9.12
N PHE A 38 4.12 5.30 8.62
CA PHE A 38 2.87 4.58 8.45
C PHE A 38 2.46 3.90 9.76
N LEU A 39 1.29 4.27 10.28
CA LEU A 39 0.67 3.62 11.43
C LEU A 39 -0.73 3.14 11.05
N ALA A 40 -1.06 1.91 11.43
CA ALA A 40 -2.38 1.35 11.26
C ALA A 40 -2.81 0.57 12.50
N TYR A 41 -4.08 0.74 12.88
CA TYR A 41 -4.73 0.00 13.95
C TYR A 41 -5.70 -1.01 13.36
N GLN A 42 -5.69 -2.19 13.95
CA GLN A 42 -6.48 -3.34 13.54
C GLN A 42 -6.62 -4.31 14.72
N THR A 43 -7.58 -5.21 14.64
CA THR A 43 -7.78 -6.26 15.64
C THR A 43 -6.91 -7.50 15.37
N SER A 44 -6.50 -7.72 14.11
CA SER A 44 -5.63 -8.82 13.69
C SER A 44 -4.63 -8.34 12.64
N ILE A 45 -3.35 -8.30 13.01
CA ILE A 45 -2.27 -7.94 12.08
C ILE A 45 -2.23 -8.90 10.89
N GLN A 46 -2.31 -10.20 11.16
CA GLN A 46 -2.35 -11.26 10.14
C GLN A 46 -3.60 -11.10 9.25
N GLY A 47 -4.77 -10.89 9.86
CA GLY A 47 -6.03 -10.79 9.15
C GLY A 47 -6.19 -9.50 8.34
N GLN A 48 -5.43 -8.44 8.63
CA GLN A 48 -5.64 -7.14 8.01
C GLN A 48 -4.35 -6.65 7.33
N PHE A 49 -3.40 -6.11 8.08
CA PHE A 49 -2.22 -5.47 7.48
C PHE A 49 -1.42 -6.44 6.60
N GLU A 50 -1.12 -7.63 7.11
CA GLU A 50 -0.36 -8.61 6.37
C GLU A 50 -1.14 -9.20 5.20
N PHE A 51 -2.43 -9.45 5.40
CA PHE A 51 -3.30 -9.98 4.36
C PHE A 51 -3.39 -9.02 3.19
N VAL A 52 -3.72 -7.74 3.44
CA VAL A 52 -3.82 -6.69 2.42
C VAL A 52 -2.48 -6.50 1.72
N THR A 53 -1.38 -6.43 2.46
CA THR A 53 -0.05 -6.21 1.86
C THR A 53 0.36 -7.37 0.96
N ARG A 54 0.24 -8.62 1.44
CA ARG A 54 0.71 -9.79 0.68
C ARG A 54 -0.25 -10.19 -0.44
N ASN A 55 -1.54 -10.26 -0.15
CA ASN A 55 -2.52 -10.86 -1.06
C ASN A 55 -3.13 -9.84 -2.01
N TRP A 56 -3.05 -8.53 -1.71
CA TRP A 56 -3.65 -7.48 -2.54
C TRP A 56 -2.58 -6.60 -3.17
N VAL A 57 -1.76 -5.95 -2.34
CA VAL A 57 -0.77 -4.95 -2.77
C VAL A 57 0.39 -5.57 -3.57
N ASN A 58 0.93 -6.69 -3.07
CA ASN A 58 2.07 -7.40 -3.69
C ASN A 58 1.63 -8.47 -4.71
N ASN A 59 0.33 -8.75 -4.82
CA ASN A 59 -0.18 -9.80 -5.68
C ASN A 59 -0.70 -9.19 -6.98
N PRO A 60 0.00 -9.37 -8.12
CA PRO A 60 -0.46 -8.83 -9.41
C PRO A 60 -1.81 -9.42 -9.84
N ASP A 61 -2.19 -10.59 -9.32
CA ASP A 61 -3.39 -11.32 -9.72
C ASP A 61 -4.57 -11.14 -8.74
N PHE A 62 -4.50 -10.21 -7.79
CA PHE A 62 -5.46 -10.15 -6.68
C PHE A 62 -6.94 -10.07 -7.11
N SER A 63 -7.28 -9.26 -8.12
CA SER A 63 -8.69 -9.07 -8.49
C SER A 63 -9.29 -10.20 -9.33
N THR A 64 -8.47 -10.97 -10.05
CA THR A 64 -8.96 -12.13 -10.81
C THR A 64 -9.51 -13.19 -9.86
N GLN A 65 -9.04 -13.20 -8.62
CA GLN A 65 -9.54 -14.06 -7.53
C GLN A 65 -10.81 -13.53 -6.85
N GLN A 66 -11.20 -12.26 -7.06
CA GLN A 66 -12.36 -11.63 -6.39
C GLN A 66 -13.48 -11.12 -7.30
N GLY A 67 -13.36 -11.25 -8.64
CA GLY A 67 -14.44 -11.14 -9.63
C GLY A 67 -15.56 -10.15 -9.32
N THR A 68 -15.36 -8.86 -9.62
CA THR A 68 -16.34 -7.80 -9.25
C THR A 68 -16.95 -7.04 -10.44
N GLY A 69 -16.95 -7.58 -11.67
CA GLY A 69 -17.77 -7.03 -12.76
C GLY A 69 -17.34 -5.66 -13.31
N ASN A 70 -16.11 -5.23 -13.03
CA ASN A 70 -15.46 -4.08 -13.67
C ASN A 70 -14.54 -4.51 -14.84
N GLU A 71 -14.78 -5.71 -15.37
CA GLU A 71 -13.99 -6.29 -16.45
C GLU A 71 -14.18 -5.50 -17.76
N ARG A 72 -13.10 -5.12 -18.42
CA ARG A 72 -13.12 -4.73 -19.84
C ARG A 72 -12.72 -5.97 -20.64
N ASP A 73 -13.59 -6.44 -21.53
CA ASP A 73 -13.35 -7.64 -22.35
C ASP A 73 -12.99 -8.91 -21.54
N GLY A 74 -13.58 -9.07 -20.35
CA GLY A 74 -13.44 -10.29 -19.52
C GLY A 74 -12.10 -10.43 -18.78
N VAL A 75 -11.21 -9.45 -18.85
CA VAL A 75 -9.93 -9.43 -18.13
C VAL A 75 -9.80 -8.09 -17.40
N LEU A 76 -9.68 -8.12 -16.08
CA LEU A 76 -9.21 -6.96 -15.31
C LEU A 76 -7.69 -6.89 -15.47
N PRO A 77 -7.13 -5.90 -16.20
CA PRO A 77 -5.68 -5.80 -16.35
C PRO A 77 -5.17 -5.19 -15.05
N ILE A 78 -4.74 -6.06 -14.14
CA ILE A 78 -4.24 -5.66 -12.83
C ILE A 78 -2.79 -6.13 -12.72
N GLY A 79 -2.01 -5.34 -12.02
CA GLY A 79 -0.66 -5.68 -11.63
C GLY A 79 -0.47 -5.31 -10.17
N HIS A 80 0.78 -5.12 -9.77
CA HIS A 80 1.10 -4.69 -8.42
C HIS A 80 0.50 -3.32 -8.12
N ASP A 81 0.29 -3.00 -6.84
CA ASP A 81 0.03 -1.62 -6.45
C ASP A 81 1.18 -0.71 -6.91
N PRO A 82 0.90 0.38 -7.66
CA PRO A 82 1.94 1.21 -8.25
C PRO A 82 2.76 1.99 -7.21
N VAL A 83 2.27 2.18 -5.99
CA VAL A 83 2.93 3.00 -4.97
C VAL A 83 3.69 2.11 -3.98
N ILE A 84 2.99 1.15 -3.37
CA ILE A 84 3.51 0.35 -2.24
C ILE A 84 3.69 -1.13 -2.56
N GLY A 85 3.33 -1.59 -3.77
CA GLY A 85 3.51 -2.98 -4.19
C GLY A 85 4.98 -3.38 -4.21
N GLN A 86 5.30 -4.59 -3.82
CA GLN A 86 6.67 -5.10 -3.83
C GLN A 86 6.71 -6.47 -4.50
N ALA A 87 7.66 -6.67 -5.42
CA ALA A 87 7.95 -7.97 -5.99
C ALA A 87 8.89 -8.74 -5.06
N ALA A 88 8.64 -10.03 -4.89
CA ALA A 88 9.55 -10.91 -4.14
C ALA A 88 10.96 -10.84 -4.75
N GLY A 89 11.97 -10.56 -3.93
CA GLY A 89 13.36 -10.45 -4.37
C GLY A 89 13.71 -9.20 -5.18
N GLY A 90 12.83 -8.18 -5.25
CA GLY A 90 13.10 -6.94 -5.97
C GLY A 90 13.02 -7.05 -7.50
N GLY A 91 12.31 -8.06 -8.01
CA GLY A 91 12.08 -8.25 -9.44
C GLY A 91 11.22 -7.16 -10.09
N GLU A 92 11.03 -7.29 -11.41
CA GLU A 92 10.17 -6.39 -12.17
C GLU A 92 8.71 -6.44 -11.66
N ARG A 93 8.14 -5.26 -11.42
CA ARG A 93 6.72 -5.06 -11.16
C ARG A 93 6.07 -4.52 -12.42
N HIS A 94 4.80 -4.85 -12.60
CA HIS A 94 3.97 -4.22 -13.61
C HIS A 94 2.67 -3.74 -12.99
N PHE A 95 2.08 -2.72 -13.58
CA PHE A 95 0.77 -2.16 -13.24
C PHE A 95 0.17 -1.51 -14.49
N PHE A 96 -1.10 -1.13 -14.41
CA PHE A 96 -1.81 -0.53 -15.53
C PHE A 96 -2.22 0.90 -15.19
N ALA A 97 -2.03 1.82 -16.13
CA ALA A 97 -2.44 3.20 -16.00
C ALA A 97 -3.23 3.63 -17.25
N ASN A 98 -4.24 4.45 -17.04
CA ASN A 98 -4.98 5.07 -18.13
C ASN A 98 -4.45 6.48 -18.36
N PHE A 99 -4.08 6.79 -19.60
CA PHE A 99 -3.61 8.10 -20.02
C PHE A 99 -4.70 8.72 -20.89
N GLY A 100 -5.50 9.62 -20.30
CA GLY A 100 -6.70 10.16 -20.93
C GLY A 100 -6.47 10.93 -22.25
N ALA A 101 -7.56 10.99 -23.03
CA ALA A 101 -7.92 11.82 -24.20
C ALA A 101 -6.97 12.06 -25.38
N ALA A 102 -5.64 12.16 -25.22
CA ALA A 102 -4.75 12.36 -26.37
C ALA A 102 -4.51 11.06 -27.17
N ASP A 103 -4.72 9.91 -26.53
CA ASP A 103 -4.40 8.57 -27.04
C ASP A 103 -5.60 7.59 -26.96
N GLY A 104 -6.80 8.15 -26.80
CA GLY A 104 -8.08 7.43 -26.83
C GLY A 104 -8.27 6.43 -25.68
N ASP A 105 -8.25 6.89 -24.42
CA ASP A 105 -8.64 6.09 -23.24
C ASP A 105 -8.10 4.64 -23.24
N ARG A 106 -6.81 4.53 -23.56
CA ARG A 106 -6.11 3.24 -23.65
C ARG A 106 -5.42 2.97 -22.33
N LEU A 107 -5.87 1.90 -21.69
CA LEU A 107 -5.14 1.31 -20.58
C LEU A 107 -3.81 0.75 -21.10
N ARG A 108 -2.69 1.19 -20.51
CA ARG A 108 -1.35 0.73 -20.87
C ARG A 108 -0.70 0.02 -19.70
N ARG A 109 -0.03 -1.10 -19.99
CA ARG A 109 0.83 -1.80 -19.04
C ARG A 109 2.15 -1.04 -18.93
N LEU A 110 2.55 -0.76 -17.70
CA LEU A 110 3.83 -0.18 -17.34
C LEU A 110 4.62 -1.20 -16.53
N THR A 111 5.93 -1.24 -16.72
CA THR A 111 6.84 -2.06 -15.93
C THR A 111 7.87 -1.18 -15.24
N THR A 112 8.33 -1.61 -14.07
CA THR A 112 9.35 -0.91 -13.29
C THR A 112 10.07 -1.87 -12.36
N THR A 113 11.36 -1.65 -12.15
CA THR A 113 12.15 -2.26 -11.07
C THR A 113 12.38 -1.28 -9.92
N THR A 114 12.08 0.01 -10.13
CA THR A 114 12.29 1.08 -9.14
C THR A 114 11.21 1.05 -8.08
N ASN A 115 11.58 1.07 -6.80
CA ASN A 115 10.67 1.28 -5.69
C ASN A 115 10.61 2.77 -5.32
N TRP A 116 9.42 3.36 -5.31
CA TRP A 116 9.22 4.75 -4.87
C TRP A 116 8.98 4.86 -3.37
N VAL A 117 8.49 3.79 -2.74
CA VAL A 117 8.36 3.66 -1.30
C VAL A 117 9.29 2.55 -0.82
N ILE A 118 10.26 2.91 0.01
CA ILE A 118 11.28 1.98 0.53
C ILE A 118 11.04 1.84 2.05
N PRO A 119 10.58 0.68 2.54
CA PRO A 119 10.45 0.46 3.98
C PRO A 119 11.85 0.38 4.61
N THR A 120 12.16 1.32 5.50
CA THR A 120 13.45 1.39 6.20
C THR A 120 13.43 0.72 7.57
N GLY A 121 12.24 0.38 8.08
CA GLY A 121 12.05 -0.29 9.35
C GLY A 121 10.56 -0.39 9.70
N GLY A 122 10.26 -1.12 10.77
CA GLY A 122 8.89 -1.30 11.23
C GLY A 122 8.81 -2.27 12.40
N GLY A 123 7.65 -2.29 13.05
CA GLY A 123 7.37 -3.19 14.15
C GLY A 123 5.88 -3.42 14.33
N TYR A 124 5.56 -4.56 14.93
CA TYR A 124 4.21 -4.88 15.37
C TYR A 124 4.09 -4.61 16.86
N PHE A 125 3.12 -3.77 17.22
CA PHE A 125 2.90 -3.33 18.59
C PHE A 125 1.47 -3.60 19.00
N PHE A 126 1.27 -3.77 20.30
CA PHE A 126 -0.05 -3.87 20.91
C PHE A 126 -0.31 -2.60 21.73
N ALA A 127 -1.47 -1.98 21.51
CA ALA A 127 -1.94 -0.86 22.31
C ALA A 127 -2.96 -1.41 23.34
N PRO A 128 -2.52 -1.74 24.57
CA PRO A 128 -3.42 -2.21 25.61
C PRO A 128 -4.46 -1.14 26.00
N SER A 129 -5.56 -1.58 26.62
CA SER A 129 -6.50 -0.64 27.26
C SER A 129 -5.84 0.07 28.44
N ILE A 130 -6.40 1.21 28.84
CA ILE A 130 -5.93 1.96 30.02
C ILE A 130 -5.95 1.05 31.27
N GLN A 131 -7.02 0.27 31.45
CA GLN A 131 -7.12 -0.68 32.56
C GLN A 131 -6.01 -1.75 32.53
N ALA A 132 -5.65 -2.26 31.35
CA ALA A 132 -4.56 -3.24 31.24
C ALA A 132 -3.20 -2.60 31.54
N LEU A 133 -2.99 -1.33 31.18
CA LEU A 133 -1.79 -0.58 31.59
C LEU A 133 -1.74 -0.40 33.11
N ASP A 134 -2.86 -0.04 33.74
CA ASP A 134 -2.93 0.11 35.20
C ASP A 134 -2.58 -1.22 35.90
N MET A 135 -3.12 -2.34 35.42
CA MET A 135 -2.81 -3.68 35.97
C MET A 135 -1.34 -4.06 35.81
N LEU A 136 -0.68 -3.65 34.73
CA LEU A 136 0.74 -3.92 34.49
C LEU A 136 1.66 -2.97 35.26
N GLY A 137 1.22 -1.74 35.51
CA GLY A 137 1.99 -0.70 36.20
C GLY A 137 1.93 -0.81 37.73
N VAL A 138 0.82 -1.33 38.27
CA VAL A 138 0.70 -1.69 39.69
C VAL A 138 1.34 -3.06 39.85
N GLY A 139 2.67 -3.09 39.91
CA GLY A 139 3.42 -4.32 40.19
C GLY A 139 2.91 -4.98 41.47
N HIS A 140 2.49 -6.23 41.36
CA HIS A 140 2.41 -7.15 42.49
C HIS A 140 3.80 -7.67 42.82
#